data_AF-A0A7J5WC70-F1
#
_entry.id   AF-A0A7J5WC70-F1
#
_cell.length_a   1.000
_cell.length_b   1.000
_cell.length_c   1.000
_cell.angle_alpha   90.00
_cell.angle_beta   90.00
_cell.angle_gamma   90.00
#
_symmetry.space_group_name_H-M   'P 1'
#
loop_
_entity.id
_entity.type
_entity.pdbx_description
1 polymer ?
#
loop_
_entity_poly.entity_id
_entity_poly.type
_entity_poly.pdbx_seq_one_letter_code
_entity_poly.pdbx_strand_id
1 'polypeptide(L)'
;MPKAAYCSECAGYVWIGKDGGCVNGHARSCLRREYDALQDPADGKPAPSVPRSTEPRTPTVRHAAEVLGAGAVSLAAAAADRAMTAGMTLALTAGEGMQRVAERLAAPPAGASLPELVAERAPETLSQPTPAAHPQVDGHDGLARDEVAAAETTALPVDPGSAASGGAPQTAKHLAGLTKWLRVLLAAYAAAALLVVFQDILVSVALAVRPASATSLAANLSLAYLQDALWWVTGVVFLMWIYRANKNLHSLSALPMSFTPAWSIGWYLVPVAMFFMPYQSMREIWQVSHSGRSSSHGVLGWWWGLWLAMVLLGSLATRSLALVTDVAGLQAWMALDTTADALKVAAGIVAFTMVSRIGAAYTLSFGETA
;
A
#
# COMPACT_ATOMS: atom_id res chain seq x y z
N MET A 1 -7.25 20.44 -49.23
CA MET A 1 -8.23 19.50 -48.69
C MET A 1 -9.27 20.28 -47.90
N PRO A 2 -10.52 19.82 -47.80
CA PRO A 2 -11.52 20.45 -46.95
C PRO A 2 -11.12 20.30 -45.49
N LYS A 3 -11.29 21.37 -44.70
CA LYS A 3 -10.89 21.39 -43.28
C LYS A 3 -12.09 21.46 -42.37
N ALA A 4 -12.03 20.72 -41.27
CA ALA A 4 -13.05 20.70 -40.24
C ALA A 4 -12.41 20.94 -38.86
N ALA A 5 -13.21 21.46 -37.94
CA ALA A 5 -12.82 21.71 -36.55
C ALA A 5 -14.02 21.55 -35.61
N TYR A 6 -13.76 21.39 -34.32
CA TYR A 6 -14.80 21.49 -33.30
C TYR A 6 -15.04 22.98 -32.96
N CYS A 7 -16.30 23.44 -33.04
CA CYS A 7 -16.69 24.78 -32.62
C CYS A 7 -17.35 24.73 -31.23
N SER A 8 -16.90 25.58 -30.30
CA SER A 8 -17.49 25.71 -28.97
C SER A 8 -18.97 26.12 -29.04
N GLU A 9 -19.28 27.18 -29.78
CA GLU A 9 -20.61 27.77 -29.85
C GLU A 9 -21.63 26.89 -30.59
N CYS A 10 -21.17 26.07 -31.56
CA CYS A 10 -22.02 25.08 -32.24
C CYS A 10 -22.09 23.73 -31.50
N ALA A 11 -21.36 23.57 -30.39
CA ALA A 11 -21.24 22.31 -29.65
C ALA A 11 -20.93 21.06 -30.50
N GLY A 12 -20.20 21.21 -31.61
CA GLY A 12 -20.07 20.16 -32.62
C GLY A 12 -18.96 20.37 -33.64
N TYR A 13 -18.73 19.36 -34.47
CA TYR A 13 -17.79 19.43 -35.59
C TYR A 13 -18.43 20.16 -36.78
N VAL A 14 -17.69 21.12 -37.33
CA VAL A 14 -18.13 22.03 -38.38
C VAL A 14 -17.06 22.17 -39.45
N TRP A 15 -17.47 22.51 -40.66
CA TRP A 15 -16.58 22.90 -41.74
C TRP A 15 -15.98 24.28 -41.47
N ILE A 16 -14.72 24.47 -41.85
CA ILE A 16 -14.06 25.78 -41.81
C ILE A 16 -14.45 26.56 -43.07
N GLY A 17 -14.93 27.79 -42.88
CA GLY A 17 -15.35 28.68 -43.96
C GLY A 17 -14.19 29.22 -44.80
N LYS A 18 -14.51 29.86 -45.93
CA LYS A 18 -13.52 30.51 -46.82
C LYS A 18 -12.83 31.72 -46.17
N ASP A 19 -13.42 32.25 -45.11
CA ASP A 19 -12.92 33.26 -44.20
C ASP A 19 -11.97 32.70 -43.11
N GLY A 20 -11.83 31.37 -43.01
CA GLY A 20 -11.11 30.68 -41.94
C GLY A 20 -11.90 30.57 -40.62
N GLY A 21 -13.15 31.00 -40.59
CA GLY A 21 -14.07 30.90 -39.46
C GLY A 21 -14.89 29.60 -39.46
N CYS A 22 -15.93 29.54 -38.63
CA CYS A 22 -16.93 28.49 -38.67
C CYS A 22 -17.90 28.74 -39.82
N VAL A 23 -18.30 27.70 -40.57
CA VAL A 23 -19.34 27.81 -41.63
C VAL A 23 -20.67 28.41 -41.14
N ASN A 24 -20.96 28.35 -39.84
CA ASN A 24 -22.14 28.97 -39.21
C ASN A 24 -21.90 30.43 -38.74
N GLY A 25 -20.82 31.09 -39.17
CA GLY A 25 -20.54 32.51 -38.91
C GLY A 25 -19.76 32.83 -37.62
N HIS A 26 -19.36 31.83 -36.83
CA HIS A 26 -18.56 32.06 -35.61
C HIS A 26 -17.08 32.29 -35.90
N ALA A 27 -16.45 33.16 -35.12
CA ALA A 27 -15.04 33.54 -35.28
C ALA A 27 -14.08 32.36 -35.10
N ARG A 28 -12.90 32.44 -35.76
CA ARG A 28 -11.86 31.40 -35.72
C ARG A 28 -11.35 31.08 -34.30
N SER A 29 -11.48 31.99 -33.35
CA SER A 29 -11.18 31.78 -31.92
C SER A 29 -12.05 30.71 -31.25
N CYS A 30 -13.27 30.47 -31.76
CA CYS A 30 -14.20 29.45 -31.26
C CYS A 30 -13.87 28.04 -31.79
N LEU A 31 -12.89 27.89 -32.69
CA LEU A 31 -12.49 26.62 -33.29
C LEU A 31 -11.34 25.96 -32.54
N ARG A 32 -11.44 24.65 -32.30
CA ARG A 32 -10.35 23.80 -31.77
C ARG A 32 -10.29 22.48 -32.52
N ARG A 33 -9.13 21.80 -32.48
CA ARG A 33 -8.89 20.51 -33.16
C ARG A 33 -9.20 20.58 -34.67
N GLU A 34 -8.57 21.54 -35.35
CA GLU A 34 -8.56 21.59 -36.82
C GLU A 34 -7.89 20.34 -37.39
N TYR A 35 -8.50 19.73 -38.40
CA TYR A 35 -7.96 18.58 -39.13
C TYR A 35 -8.41 18.60 -40.60
N ASP A 36 -7.64 17.99 -41.48
CA ASP A 36 -7.99 17.79 -42.89
C ASP A 36 -8.94 16.59 -43.02
N ALA A 37 -10.11 16.80 -43.63
CA ALA A 37 -11.11 15.75 -43.80
C ALA A 37 -10.86 14.94 -45.08
N LEU A 38 -11.04 13.63 -44.98
CA LEU A 38 -10.93 12.67 -46.10
C LEU A 38 -12.20 12.61 -46.98
N GLN A 39 -13.20 13.44 -46.70
CA GLN A 39 -14.47 13.51 -47.42
C GLN A 39 -14.78 14.96 -47.74
N ASP A 40 -15.33 15.21 -48.93
CA ASP A 40 -15.68 16.56 -49.37
C ASP A 40 -16.98 17.06 -48.72
N PRO A 41 -17.16 18.38 -48.51
CA PRO A 41 -18.39 18.94 -47.93
C PRO A 41 -19.56 18.83 -48.91
N ALA A 42 -20.23 17.69 -48.92
CA ALA A 42 -21.50 17.53 -49.62
C ALA A 42 -22.57 18.43 -48.98
N ASP A 43 -23.36 19.13 -49.81
CA ASP A 43 -24.32 20.13 -49.36
C ASP A 43 -25.24 19.63 -48.23
N GLY A 44 -25.34 20.45 -47.18
CA GLY A 44 -26.17 20.18 -46.01
C GLY A 44 -25.66 19.10 -45.04
N LYS A 45 -24.53 18.41 -45.30
CA LYS A 45 -24.01 17.39 -44.38
C LYS A 45 -23.07 17.99 -43.31
N PRO A 46 -23.28 17.66 -42.02
CA PRO A 46 -22.39 18.10 -40.95
C PRO A 46 -20.99 17.52 -41.15
N ALA A 47 -19.96 18.24 -40.70
CA ALA A 47 -18.60 17.73 -40.77
C ALA A 47 -18.45 16.46 -39.93
N PRO A 48 -17.70 15.45 -40.39
CA PRO A 48 -17.49 14.23 -39.61
C PRO A 48 -16.82 14.54 -38.26
N SER A 49 -17.03 13.68 -37.27
CA SER A 49 -16.15 13.67 -36.10
C SER A 49 -14.76 13.23 -36.52
N VAL A 50 -13.71 13.83 -35.94
CA VAL A 50 -12.32 13.37 -36.06
C VAL A 50 -12.27 11.84 -36.00
N PRO A 51 -11.67 11.15 -36.99
CA PRO A 51 -11.51 9.71 -36.92
C PRO A 51 -10.81 9.31 -35.63
N ARG A 52 -11.46 8.49 -34.79
CA ARG A 52 -10.73 7.74 -33.76
C ARG A 52 -9.64 6.98 -34.51
N SER A 53 -8.41 7.03 -33.98
CA SER A 53 -7.28 6.26 -34.49
C SER A 53 -7.72 4.83 -34.76
N THR A 54 -7.54 4.37 -35.99
CA THR A 54 -8.02 3.07 -36.49
C THR A 54 -7.14 1.93 -36.00
N GLU A 55 -6.99 1.84 -34.69
CA GLU A 55 -6.51 0.66 -34.00
C GLU A 55 -7.59 -0.43 -34.16
N PRO A 56 -7.26 -1.62 -34.67
CA PRO A 56 -8.26 -2.60 -35.09
C PRO A 56 -9.04 -3.13 -33.87
N ARG A 57 -10.33 -2.80 -33.83
CA ARG A 57 -11.28 -3.24 -32.79
C ARG A 57 -11.50 -4.76 -32.83
N THR A 58 -10.58 -5.50 -32.22
CA THR A 58 -10.83 -6.87 -31.76
C THR A 58 -11.67 -6.80 -30.48
N PRO A 59 -12.96 -7.22 -30.50
CA PRO A 59 -13.84 -7.08 -29.34
C PRO A 59 -13.37 -7.91 -28.14
N THR A 60 -12.64 -9.00 -28.39
CA THR A 60 -12.02 -9.86 -27.39
C THR A 60 -10.99 -9.15 -26.52
N VAL A 61 -10.08 -8.36 -27.10
CA VAL A 61 -8.94 -7.77 -26.35
C VAL A 61 -9.41 -6.75 -25.33
N ARG A 62 -10.41 -5.92 -25.67
CA ARG A 62 -10.95 -4.92 -24.73
C ARG A 62 -11.69 -5.58 -23.57
N HIS A 63 -12.57 -6.55 -23.83
CA HIS A 63 -13.29 -7.23 -22.76
C HIS A 63 -12.35 -8.10 -21.92
N ALA A 64 -11.34 -8.73 -22.53
CA ALA A 64 -10.25 -9.38 -21.79
C ALA A 64 -9.48 -8.37 -20.92
N ALA A 65 -9.16 -7.17 -21.40
CA ALA A 65 -8.48 -6.14 -20.60
C ALA A 65 -9.36 -5.55 -19.48
N GLU A 66 -10.68 -5.46 -19.68
CA GLU A 66 -11.64 -5.01 -18.66
C GLU A 66 -11.86 -6.11 -17.59
N VAL A 67 -11.97 -7.38 -17.99
CA VAL A 67 -12.11 -8.54 -17.08
C VAL A 67 -10.79 -8.88 -16.38
N LEU A 68 -9.65 -8.84 -17.07
CA LEU A 68 -8.32 -8.93 -16.44
C LEU A 68 -8.04 -7.69 -15.59
N GLY A 69 -8.59 -6.52 -15.92
CA GLY A 69 -8.47 -5.31 -15.11
C GLY A 69 -9.24 -5.43 -13.80
N ALA A 70 -10.51 -5.84 -13.85
CA ALA A 70 -11.31 -6.13 -12.67
C ALA A 70 -10.73 -7.31 -11.87
N GLY A 71 -10.36 -8.39 -12.54
CA GLY A 71 -9.73 -9.57 -11.96
C GLY A 71 -8.39 -9.27 -11.31
N ALA A 72 -7.55 -8.40 -11.91
CA ALA A 72 -6.29 -7.95 -11.31
C ALA A 72 -6.50 -6.94 -10.18
N VAL A 73 -7.58 -6.15 -10.17
CA VAL A 73 -7.96 -5.34 -8.99
C VAL A 73 -8.43 -6.25 -7.86
N SER A 74 -9.21 -7.29 -8.14
CA SER A 74 -9.61 -8.30 -7.14
C SER A 74 -8.42 -9.14 -6.66
N LEU A 75 -7.50 -9.54 -7.54
CA LEU A 75 -6.25 -10.21 -7.16
C LEU A 75 -5.34 -9.28 -6.36
N ALA A 76 -5.24 -7.99 -6.73
CA ALA A 76 -4.44 -7.02 -5.99
C ALA A 76 -5.07 -6.69 -4.62
N ALA A 77 -6.40 -6.67 -4.51
CA ALA A 77 -7.09 -6.58 -3.24
C ALA A 77 -6.84 -7.83 -2.38
N ALA A 78 -7.01 -9.03 -2.92
CA ALA A 78 -6.75 -10.30 -2.22
C ALA A 78 -5.26 -10.53 -1.91
N ALA A 79 -4.33 -9.99 -2.71
CA ALA A 79 -2.90 -10.04 -2.47
C ALA A 79 -2.44 -8.96 -1.50
N ALA A 80 -3.08 -7.79 -1.48
CA ALA A 80 -2.87 -6.77 -0.44
C ALA A 80 -3.45 -7.23 0.90
N ASP A 81 -4.62 -7.86 0.91
CA ASP A 81 -5.23 -8.52 2.07
C ASP A 81 -4.35 -9.67 2.59
N ARG A 82 -3.83 -10.52 1.69
CA ARG A 82 -2.84 -11.55 2.06
C ARG A 82 -1.48 -10.98 2.48
N ALA A 83 -1.06 -9.82 1.96
CA ALA A 83 0.20 -9.17 2.36
C ALA A 83 0.07 -8.45 3.70
N MET A 84 -1.08 -7.81 3.98
CA MET A 84 -1.43 -7.29 5.30
C MET A 84 -1.57 -8.43 6.29
N THR A 85 -2.28 -9.51 5.94
CA THR A 85 -2.41 -10.71 6.77
C THR A 85 -1.05 -11.34 7.04
N ALA A 86 -0.24 -11.62 6.02
CA ALA A 86 1.10 -12.20 6.19
C ALA A 86 2.05 -11.27 6.94
N GLY A 87 1.95 -9.95 6.74
CA GLY A 87 2.70 -8.94 7.47
C GLY A 87 2.29 -8.84 8.95
N MET A 88 1.00 -8.93 9.23
CA MET A 88 0.42 -8.97 10.57
C MET A 88 0.76 -10.30 11.27
N THR A 89 0.75 -11.43 10.55
CA THR A 89 1.29 -12.71 11.04
C THR A 89 2.79 -12.62 11.32
N LEU A 90 3.58 -11.98 10.44
CA LEU A 90 5.00 -11.71 10.68
C LEU A 90 5.19 -10.89 11.96
N ALA A 91 4.45 -9.80 12.12
CA ALA A 91 4.49 -8.94 13.31
C ALA A 91 4.10 -9.70 14.59
N LEU A 92 3.06 -10.55 14.55
CA LEU A 92 2.66 -11.42 15.66
C LEU A 92 3.76 -12.45 15.99
N THR A 93 4.31 -13.15 14.99
CA THR A 93 5.41 -14.11 15.21
C THR A 93 6.72 -13.46 15.67
N ALA A 94 6.97 -12.20 15.32
CA ALA A 94 8.09 -11.42 15.86
C ALA A 94 7.86 -11.06 17.34
N GLY A 95 6.61 -10.81 17.75
CA GLY A 95 6.22 -10.65 19.14
C GLY A 95 6.43 -11.91 19.96
N GLU A 96 5.94 -13.05 19.48
CA GLU A 96 6.23 -14.35 20.09
C GLU A 96 7.75 -14.61 20.16
N GLY A 97 8.50 -14.21 19.12
CA GLY A 97 9.96 -14.27 19.10
C GLY A 97 10.59 -13.46 20.23
N MET A 98 10.20 -12.18 20.38
CA MET A 98 10.70 -11.32 21.46
C MET A 98 10.23 -11.75 22.85
N GLN A 99 9.01 -12.32 22.99
CA GLN A 99 8.57 -12.92 24.25
C GLN A 99 9.43 -14.13 24.62
N ARG A 100 9.70 -15.04 23.69
CA ARG A 100 10.59 -16.20 23.91
C ARG A 100 12.03 -15.77 24.22
N VAL A 101 12.52 -14.67 23.64
CA VAL A 101 13.82 -14.07 24.00
C VAL A 101 13.77 -13.48 25.42
N ALA A 102 12.71 -12.77 25.78
CA ALA A 102 12.51 -12.22 27.12
C ALA A 102 12.48 -13.31 28.20
N GLU A 103 11.73 -14.38 27.96
CA GLU A 103 11.64 -15.56 28.84
C GLU A 103 13.02 -16.21 29.02
N ARG A 104 13.79 -16.38 27.94
CA ARG A 104 15.16 -16.92 28.00
C ARG A 104 16.13 -16.04 28.77
N LEU A 105 16.04 -14.72 28.64
CA LEU A 105 16.90 -13.76 29.32
C LEU A 105 16.46 -13.46 30.77
N ALA A 106 15.21 -13.75 31.12
CA ALA A 106 14.69 -13.66 32.48
C ALA A 106 14.79 -14.99 33.27
N ALA A 107 15.00 -16.11 32.59
CA ALA A 107 15.20 -17.42 33.24
C ALA A 107 16.53 -17.47 34.03
N PRO A 108 16.54 -18.05 35.24
CA PRO A 108 17.79 -18.29 35.96
C PRO A 108 18.68 -19.29 35.19
N PRO A 109 20.01 -19.20 35.31
CA PRO A 109 20.93 -20.03 34.54
C PRO A 109 20.74 -21.52 34.85
N ALA A 110 20.48 -22.30 33.80
CA ALA A 110 20.32 -23.75 33.86
C ALA A 110 21.63 -24.42 34.31
N GLY A 111 21.70 -24.74 35.61
CA GLY A 111 22.93 -25.16 36.28
C GLY A 111 23.05 -24.64 37.72
N ALA A 112 22.27 -23.62 38.09
CA ALA A 112 22.09 -23.21 39.48
C ALA A 112 21.26 -24.25 40.26
N SER A 113 21.89 -25.35 40.68
CA SER A 113 21.34 -26.22 41.71
C SER A 113 21.17 -25.44 43.01
N LEU A 114 20.11 -25.76 43.75
CA LEU A 114 19.92 -25.29 45.13
C LEU A 114 20.66 -26.23 46.09
N PRO A 115 21.69 -25.76 46.78
CA PRO A 115 22.00 -26.20 48.12
C PRO A 115 21.58 -25.14 49.16
N GLU A 116 21.19 -25.62 50.35
CA GLU A 116 21.57 -24.99 51.62
C GLU A 116 21.03 -23.58 51.93
N LEU A 117 19.70 -23.40 51.88
CA LEU A 117 19.02 -22.27 52.54
C LEU A 117 17.72 -22.63 53.31
N VAL A 118 17.45 -23.92 53.52
CA VAL A 118 16.34 -24.43 54.36
C VAL A 118 16.88 -25.47 55.33
N ALA A 119 17.61 -25.00 56.35
CA ALA A 119 18.34 -25.86 57.28
C ALA A 119 18.28 -25.39 58.76
N GLU A 120 17.21 -24.70 59.18
CA GLU A 120 16.95 -24.51 60.61
C GLU A 120 15.44 -24.36 60.95
N ARG A 121 15.06 -24.85 62.15
CA ARG A 121 13.74 -24.79 62.81
C ARG A 121 12.54 -25.51 62.17
N ALA A 122 12.49 -26.81 62.43
CA ALA A 122 11.33 -27.44 63.10
C ALA A 122 11.86 -28.11 64.39
N PRO A 123 11.05 -28.45 65.43
CA PRO A 123 10.02 -29.50 65.31
C PRO A 123 8.68 -29.23 66.08
N GLU A 124 7.79 -30.23 66.03
CA GLU A 124 6.53 -30.41 66.81
C GLU A 124 5.33 -29.51 66.44
N THR A 125 4.04 -29.87 66.58
CA THR A 125 3.29 -31.15 66.86
C THR A 125 1.85 -31.01 66.27
N LEU A 126 0.87 -31.95 66.23
CA LEU A 126 0.62 -33.28 66.83
C LEU A 126 -0.34 -34.13 65.91
N SER A 127 -0.95 -35.19 66.44
CA SER A 127 -1.94 -36.16 65.90
C SER A 127 -3.13 -35.61 65.06
N GLN A 128 -3.52 -36.18 63.90
CA GLN A 128 -4.23 -37.47 63.62
C GLN A 128 -5.67 -37.62 64.18
N PRO A 129 -6.61 -38.43 63.60
CA PRO A 129 -6.52 -39.37 62.45
C PRO A 129 -7.66 -39.32 61.37
N THR A 130 -7.59 -40.19 60.34
CA THR A 130 -8.64 -40.49 59.31
C THR A 130 -9.37 -41.81 59.59
N PRO A 131 -10.55 -42.13 58.96
CA PRO A 131 -10.64 -42.83 57.65
C PRO A 131 -11.90 -42.38 56.81
N ALA A 132 -12.46 -43.02 55.76
CA ALA A 132 -12.27 -44.32 55.09
C ALA A 132 -12.77 -44.36 53.60
N ALA A 133 -12.15 -45.24 52.80
CA ALA A 133 -12.68 -46.14 51.74
C ALA A 133 -13.92 -45.83 50.82
N HIS A 134 -13.64 -45.74 49.50
CA HIS A 134 -14.23 -46.52 48.36
C HIS A 134 -15.74 -46.47 47.97
N PRO A 135 -16.16 -46.93 46.74
CA PRO A 135 -15.40 -47.33 45.53
C PRO A 135 -15.83 -46.64 44.20
N GLN A 136 -15.15 -47.03 43.10
CA GLN A 136 -15.41 -46.73 41.68
C GLN A 136 -16.46 -47.68 41.06
N VAL A 137 -17.09 -47.26 39.94
CA VAL A 137 -17.85 -48.12 39.01
C VAL A 137 -17.56 -47.69 37.55
N ASP A 138 -17.38 -48.65 36.65
CA ASP A 138 -17.14 -48.45 35.20
C ASP A 138 -18.50 -48.27 34.44
N GLY A 139 -18.64 -48.07 33.13
CA GLY A 139 -17.81 -48.28 31.94
C GLY A 139 -18.72 -48.10 30.69
N HIS A 140 -18.45 -48.83 29.60
CA HIS A 140 -19.19 -48.86 28.31
C HIS A 140 -19.03 -47.66 27.36
N ASP A 141 -19.22 -47.78 26.03
CA ASP A 141 -18.83 -48.80 25.02
C ASP A 141 -19.34 -48.35 23.63
N GLY A 142 -18.73 -48.80 22.52
CA GLY A 142 -19.24 -48.61 21.15
C GLY A 142 -18.85 -47.26 20.49
N LEU A 143 -17.99 -47.14 19.46
CA LEU A 143 -17.76 -47.86 18.18
C LEU A 143 -18.65 -47.42 17.00
N ALA A 144 -17.97 -46.84 15.98
CA ALA A 144 -18.32 -46.92 14.54
C ALA A 144 -19.60 -46.19 14.06
N ARG A 145 -19.76 -45.78 12.79
CA ARG A 145 -18.81 -45.59 11.66
C ARG A 145 -19.41 -44.61 10.62
N ASP A 146 -18.56 -44.16 9.69
CA ASP A 146 -18.80 -43.82 8.28
C ASP A 146 -20.22 -43.42 7.81
N GLU A 147 -20.36 -42.26 7.16
CA GLU A 147 -20.84 -42.23 5.76
C GLU A 147 -20.49 -40.93 5.01
N VAL A 148 -20.68 -40.94 3.69
CA VAL A 148 -20.23 -39.90 2.73
C VAL A 148 -21.42 -39.31 1.98
N ALA A 149 -21.47 -37.98 1.84
CA ALA A 149 -22.36 -37.29 0.90
C ALA A 149 -21.66 -36.07 0.30
N ALA A 150 -21.88 -35.83 -1.00
CA ALA A 150 -21.31 -34.70 -1.74
C ALA A 150 -22.38 -33.99 -2.58
N ALA A 151 -22.53 -32.68 -2.38
CA ALA A 151 -23.34 -31.72 -3.14
C ALA A 151 -22.99 -30.29 -2.63
N GLU A 152 -23.11 -29.18 -3.36
CA GLU A 152 -23.43 -28.99 -4.78
C GLU A 152 -22.79 -27.68 -5.28
N THR A 153 -22.37 -27.61 -6.55
CA THR A 153 -21.81 -26.38 -7.15
C THR A 153 -22.90 -25.59 -7.85
N THR A 154 -23.59 -24.70 -7.13
CA THR A 154 -24.61 -23.82 -7.72
C THR A 154 -23.99 -22.65 -8.48
N ALA A 155 -24.15 -22.65 -9.81
CA ALA A 155 -23.80 -21.53 -10.67
C ALA A 155 -24.84 -20.39 -10.56
N LEU A 156 -24.38 -19.14 -10.65
CA LEU A 156 -25.26 -17.97 -10.72
C LEU A 156 -25.58 -17.58 -12.18
N PRO A 157 -26.75 -16.95 -12.45
CA PRO A 157 -27.22 -16.74 -13.83
C PRO A 157 -26.46 -15.65 -14.59
N VAL A 158 -26.44 -15.78 -15.93
CA VAL A 158 -25.99 -14.73 -16.85
C VAL A 158 -27.21 -13.98 -17.39
N ASP A 159 -27.30 -12.68 -17.12
CA ASP A 159 -28.41 -11.82 -17.56
C ASP A 159 -28.15 -11.24 -18.97
N PRO A 160 -29.05 -11.43 -19.96
CA PRO A 160 -28.79 -11.06 -21.34
C PRO A 160 -29.19 -9.60 -21.66
N GLY A 161 -28.27 -8.68 -21.44
CA GLY A 161 -28.19 -7.41 -22.16
C GLY A 161 -28.93 -6.21 -21.56
N SER A 162 -28.17 -5.14 -21.29
CA SER A 162 -28.70 -3.78 -21.12
C SER A 162 -27.85 -2.78 -21.92
N ALA A 163 -28.50 -1.71 -22.37
CA ALA A 163 -28.04 -0.85 -23.46
C ALA A 163 -26.74 -0.09 -23.19
N ALA A 164 -26.06 0.30 -24.28
CA ALA A 164 -24.88 1.16 -24.22
C ALA A 164 -25.21 2.55 -23.67
N SER A 165 -24.67 2.89 -22.51
CA SER A 165 -24.69 4.26 -21.99
C SER A 165 -23.53 5.09 -22.56
N GLY A 166 -23.83 6.30 -23.02
CA GLY A 166 -22.81 7.22 -23.53
C GLY A 166 -21.87 7.66 -22.41
N GLY A 167 -20.59 7.34 -22.53
CA GLY A 167 -19.58 7.71 -21.54
C GLY A 167 -19.40 9.23 -21.44
N ALA A 168 -20.03 9.85 -20.45
CA ALA A 168 -19.76 11.22 -20.03
C ALA A 168 -18.26 11.42 -19.73
N PRO A 169 -17.70 12.64 -19.89
CA PRO A 169 -16.33 12.92 -19.48
C PRO A 169 -16.17 12.60 -17.99
N GLN A 170 -15.27 11.66 -17.66
CA GLN A 170 -15.02 11.29 -16.27
C GLN A 170 -14.49 12.51 -15.52
N THR A 171 -15.29 13.05 -14.60
CA THR A 171 -14.87 14.11 -13.70
C THR A 171 -13.71 13.62 -12.84
N ALA A 172 -12.53 14.22 -13.01
CA ALA A 172 -11.35 13.90 -12.22
C ALA A 172 -11.67 14.10 -10.73
N LYS A 173 -11.38 13.10 -9.90
CA LYS A 173 -11.73 13.14 -8.47
C LYS A 173 -10.64 13.86 -7.70
N HIS A 174 -11.02 14.93 -6.99
CA HIS A 174 -10.14 15.84 -6.25
C HIS A 174 -8.97 15.13 -5.55
N LEU A 175 -7.75 15.40 -6.00
CA LEU A 175 -6.52 14.78 -5.48
C LEU A 175 -5.95 15.55 -4.29
N ALA A 176 -6.08 16.87 -4.25
CA ALA A 176 -5.53 17.71 -3.18
C ALA A 176 -6.07 17.33 -1.79
N GLY A 177 -7.37 17.00 -1.66
CA GLY A 177 -7.94 16.49 -0.41
C GLY A 177 -7.27 15.21 0.11
N LEU A 178 -7.01 14.23 -0.77
CA LEU A 178 -6.28 13.00 -0.42
C LEU A 178 -4.80 13.30 -0.13
N THR A 179 -4.21 14.23 -0.88
CA THR A 179 -2.82 14.71 -0.68
C THR A 179 -2.65 15.42 0.66
N LYS A 180 -3.69 16.09 1.18
CA LYS A 180 -3.71 16.67 2.53
C LYS A 180 -3.66 15.57 3.60
N TRP A 181 -4.56 14.58 3.51
CA TRP A 181 -4.58 13.46 4.47
C TRP A 181 -3.31 12.61 4.44
N LEU A 182 -2.78 12.31 3.25
CA LEU A 182 -1.53 11.55 3.12
C LEU A 182 -0.33 12.29 3.72
N ARG A 183 -0.25 13.62 3.59
CA ARG A 183 0.79 14.43 4.26
C ARG A 183 0.66 14.40 5.79
N VAL A 184 -0.56 14.42 6.32
CA VAL A 184 -0.79 14.28 7.78
C VAL A 184 -0.34 12.90 8.27
N LEU A 185 -0.70 11.82 7.56
CA LEU A 185 -0.27 10.45 7.90
C LEU A 185 1.25 10.27 7.81
N LEU A 186 1.90 10.78 6.76
CA LEU A 186 3.37 10.71 6.64
C LEU A 186 4.09 11.50 7.73
N ALA A 187 3.55 12.65 8.14
CA ALA A 187 4.11 13.43 9.26
C ALA A 187 3.89 12.74 10.62
N ALA A 188 2.70 12.19 10.86
CA ALA A 188 2.39 11.41 12.07
C ALA A 188 3.26 10.15 12.17
N TYR A 189 3.46 9.45 11.05
CA TYR A 189 4.34 8.28 10.97
C TYR A 189 5.81 8.63 11.23
N ALA A 190 6.33 9.72 10.66
CA ALA A 190 7.69 10.18 10.95
C ALA A 190 7.88 10.57 12.42
N ALA A 191 6.86 11.17 13.06
CA ALA A 191 6.88 11.47 14.50
C ALA A 191 6.79 10.20 15.36
N ALA A 192 5.98 9.21 14.98
CA ALA A 192 5.89 7.92 15.67
C ALA A 192 7.21 7.15 15.57
N ALA A 193 7.84 7.11 14.39
CA ALA A 193 9.16 6.50 14.21
C ALA A 193 10.25 7.20 15.03
N LEU A 194 10.23 8.53 15.14
CA LEU A 194 11.15 9.26 16.00
C LEU A 194 10.95 8.94 17.50
N LEU A 195 9.70 8.72 17.93
CA LEU A 195 9.38 8.29 19.30
C LEU A 195 9.85 6.84 19.57
N VAL A 196 9.74 5.94 18.58
CA VAL A 196 10.27 4.56 18.65
C VAL A 196 11.79 4.58 18.81
N VAL A 197 12.54 5.24 17.90
CA VAL A 197 14.00 5.42 18.02
C VAL A 197 14.41 5.93 19.41
N PHE A 198 13.67 6.89 19.97
CA PHE A 198 13.95 7.42 21.30
C PHE A 198 13.71 6.37 22.41
N GLN A 199 12.63 5.58 22.34
CA GLN A 199 12.38 4.49 23.29
C GLN A 199 13.41 3.36 23.17
N ASP A 200 13.82 2.98 21.97
CA ASP A 200 14.80 1.90 21.76
C ASP A 200 16.18 2.27 22.34
N ILE A 201 16.60 3.53 22.17
CA ILE A 201 17.80 4.07 22.80
C ILE A 201 17.68 4.03 24.34
N LEU A 202 16.54 4.44 24.91
CA LEU A 202 16.31 4.39 26.36
C LEU A 202 16.30 2.95 26.91
N VAL A 203 15.70 2.00 26.19
CA VAL A 203 15.68 0.57 26.58
C VAL A 203 17.07 -0.04 26.44
N SER A 204 17.81 0.24 25.36
CA SER A 204 19.18 -0.26 25.14
C SER A 204 20.15 0.23 26.22
N VAL A 205 20.11 1.53 26.55
CA VAL A 205 20.89 2.12 27.65
C VAL A 205 20.48 1.54 29.01
N ALA A 206 19.18 1.29 29.24
CA ALA A 206 18.72 0.66 30.46
C ALA A 206 19.25 -0.79 30.62
N LEU A 207 19.23 -1.59 29.55
CA LEU A 207 19.70 -2.97 29.56
C LEU A 207 21.21 -3.11 29.83
N ALA A 208 21.99 -2.04 29.63
CA ALA A 208 23.41 -2.00 29.98
C ALA A 208 23.68 -1.85 31.49
N VAL A 209 22.66 -1.53 32.31
CA VAL A 209 22.83 -1.21 33.75
C VAL A 209 21.86 -2.00 34.65
N ARG A 210 20.73 -2.46 34.13
CA ARG A 210 19.74 -3.28 34.85
C ARG A 210 19.23 -4.43 33.98
N PRO A 211 18.84 -5.58 34.57
CA PRO A 211 18.21 -6.67 33.83
C PRO A 211 16.91 -6.20 33.15
N ALA A 212 16.54 -6.89 32.06
CA ALA A 212 15.29 -6.64 31.36
C ALA A 212 14.08 -6.82 32.30
N SER A 213 13.13 -5.88 32.28
CA SER A 213 11.83 -6.10 32.93
C SER A 213 10.75 -6.33 31.88
N ALA A 214 9.92 -7.35 32.10
CA ALA A 214 8.82 -7.71 31.19
C ALA A 214 7.92 -6.52 30.86
N THR A 215 7.64 -5.65 31.84
CA THR A 215 6.85 -4.43 31.65
C THR A 215 7.49 -3.45 30.67
N SER A 216 8.82 -3.23 30.74
CA SER A 216 9.52 -2.32 29.82
C SER A 216 9.55 -2.85 28.39
N LEU A 217 9.75 -4.15 28.21
CA LEU A 217 9.75 -4.77 26.88
C LEU A 217 8.33 -4.83 26.28
N ALA A 218 7.32 -5.17 27.08
CA ALA A 218 5.92 -5.17 26.65
C ALA A 218 5.45 -3.76 26.23
N ALA A 219 5.91 -2.70 26.91
CA ALA A 219 5.62 -1.32 26.54
C ALA A 219 6.29 -0.92 25.21
N ASN A 220 7.56 -1.31 25.00
CA ASN A 220 8.28 -1.10 23.74
C ASN A 220 7.60 -1.84 22.57
N LEU A 221 7.32 -3.14 22.71
CA LEU A 221 6.56 -3.95 21.76
C LEU A 221 5.20 -3.32 21.39
N SER A 222 4.46 -2.84 22.39
CA SER A 222 3.15 -2.20 22.17
C SER A 222 3.26 -0.93 21.33
N LEU A 223 4.34 -0.15 21.48
CA LEU A 223 4.58 1.03 20.66
C LEU A 223 4.98 0.68 19.22
N ALA A 224 5.84 -0.33 19.04
CA ALA A 224 6.22 -0.83 17.72
C ALA A 224 4.99 -1.32 16.92
N TYR A 225 4.07 -2.05 17.56
CA TYR A 225 2.83 -2.46 16.90
C TYR A 225 1.91 -1.31 16.47
N LEU A 226 1.85 -0.23 17.26
CA LEU A 226 1.09 0.97 16.91
C LEU A 226 1.75 1.72 15.74
N GLN A 227 3.09 1.72 15.67
CA GLN A 227 3.84 2.28 14.55
C GLN A 227 3.61 1.47 13.26
N ASP A 228 3.68 0.13 13.32
CA ASP A 228 3.43 -0.76 12.19
C ASP A 228 1.98 -0.65 11.68
N ALA A 229 0.99 -0.59 12.58
CA ALA A 229 -0.39 -0.35 12.20
C ALA A 229 -0.55 0.99 11.45
N LEU A 230 0.14 2.05 11.91
CA LEU A 230 0.18 3.34 11.22
C LEU A 230 0.93 3.26 9.89
N TRP A 231 1.97 2.43 9.75
CA TRP A 231 2.65 2.16 8.48
C TRP A 231 1.71 1.54 7.46
N TRP A 232 0.97 0.49 7.83
CA TRP A 232 -0.01 -0.16 6.94
C TRP A 232 -1.11 0.80 6.50
N VAL A 233 -1.71 1.56 7.41
CA VAL A 233 -2.71 2.60 7.08
C VAL A 233 -2.12 3.64 6.12
N THR A 234 -0.90 4.12 6.39
CA THR A 234 -0.21 5.09 5.54
C THR A 234 0.08 4.51 4.15
N GLY A 235 0.52 3.26 4.07
CA GLY A 235 0.79 2.54 2.82
C GLY A 235 -0.46 2.37 1.96
N VAL A 236 -1.61 2.00 2.54
CA VAL A 236 -2.89 1.91 1.83
C VAL A 236 -3.32 3.26 1.27
N VAL A 237 -3.22 4.33 2.07
CA VAL A 237 -3.54 5.69 1.61
C VAL A 237 -2.57 6.19 0.53
N PHE A 238 -1.28 5.83 0.63
CA PHE A 238 -0.26 6.12 -0.36
C PHE A 238 -0.51 5.41 -1.70
N LEU A 239 -0.87 4.12 -1.69
CA LEU A 239 -1.25 3.36 -2.89
C LEU A 239 -2.54 3.90 -3.52
N MET A 240 -3.56 4.22 -2.72
CA MET A 240 -4.77 4.89 -3.22
C MET A 240 -4.46 6.24 -3.86
N TRP A 241 -3.51 7.00 -3.32
CA TRP A 241 -3.06 8.27 -3.86
C TRP A 241 -2.29 8.08 -5.19
N ILE A 242 -1.40 7.09 -5.30
CA ILE A 242 -0.73 6.73 -6.57
C ILE A 242 -1.76 6.40 -7.65
N TYR A 243 -2.71 5.51 -7.34
CA TYR A 243 -3.77 5.11 -8.28
C TYR A 243 -4.58 6.32 -8.76
N ARG A 244 -5.00 7.22 -7.85
CA ARG A 244 -5.78 8.41 -8.22
C ARG A 244 -4.94 9.44 -8.97
N ALA A 245 -3.69 9.66 -8.58
CA ALA A 245 -2.78 10.56 -9.27
C ALA A 245 -2.58 10.11 -10.73
N ASN A 246 -2.20 8.85 -10.95
CA ASN A 246 -2.04 8.29 -12.29
C ASN A 246 -3.37 8.34 -13.08
N LYS A 247 -4.50 7.91 -12.50
CA LYS A 247 -5.81 7.95 -13.17
C LYS A 247 -6.21 9.38 -13.58
N ASN A 248 -6.06 10.35 -12.70
CA ASN A 248 -6.44 11.72 -13.03
C ASN A 248 -5.49 12.31 -14.10
N LEU A 249 -4.17 12.02 -14.08
CA LEU A 249 -3.25 12.45 -15.14
C LEU A 249 -3.59 11.88 -16.53
N HIS A 250 -4.05 10.62 -16.62
CA HIS A 250 -4.60 10.03 -17.86
C HIS A 250 -5.85 10.78 -18.39
N SER A 251 -6.56 11.54 -17.54
CA SER A 251 -7.75 12.31 -17.92
C SER A 251 -7.52 13.82 -18.12
N LEU A 252 -6.51 14.40 -17.45
CA LEU A 252 -6.27 15.85 -17.43
C LEU A 252 -5.03 16.29 -18.23
N SER A 253 -4.06 15.41 -18.44
CA SER A 253 -2.85 15.74 -19.20
C SER A 253 -2.99 15.37 -20.69
N ALA A 254 -2.30 16.13 -21.54
CA ALA A 254 -2.15 15.81 -22.97
C ALA A 254 -0.86 15.04 -23.28
N LEU A 255 -0.13 14.59 -22.24
CA LEU A 255 1.09 13.81 -22.36
C LEU A 255 0.76 12.31 -22.34
N PRO A 256 1.44 11.48 -23.15
CA PRO A 256 1.27 10.03 -23.07
C PRO A 256 1.78 9.51 -21.72
N MET A 257 1.10 8.51 -21.16
CA MET A 257 1.56 7.77 -19.98
C MET A 257 1.52 6.26 -20.25
N SER A 258 2.60 5.59 -19.88
CA SER A 258 2.88 4.17 -20.12
C SER A 258 2.29 3.30 -19.02
N PHE A 259 2.31 3.78 -17.77
CA PHE A 259 1.76 3.06 -16.62
C PHE A 259 0.27 3.35 -16.51
N THR A 260 -0.55 2.30 -16.55
CA THR A 260 -1.98 2.40 -16.23
C THR A 260 -2.19 2.52 -14.72
N PRO A 261 -3.34 3.04 -14.24
CA PRO A 261 -3.56 3.26 -12.80
C PRO A 261 -3.49 1.98 -11.97
N ALA A 262 -3.98 0.87 -12.52
CA ALA A 262 -3.93 -0.44 -11.88
C ALA A 262 -2.49 -0.99 -11.81
N TRP A 263 -1.70 -0.88 -12.89
CA TRP A 263 -0.31 -1.34 -12.88
C TRP A 263 0.60 -0.47 -12.01
N SER A 264 0.30 0.83 -11.87
CA SER A 264 1.01 1.74 -10.95
C SER A 264 1.00 1.29 -9.48
N ILE A 265 0.00 0.47 -9.08
CA ILE A 265 -0.04 -0.20 -7.77
C ILE A 265 0.28 -1.70 -7.85
N GLY A 266 -0.11 -2.40 -8.93
CA GLY A 266 0.10 -3.84 -9.10
C GLY A 266 1.58 -4.27 -9.08
N TRP A 267 2.49 -3.39 -9.51
CA TRP A 267 3.93 -3.68 -9.48
C TRP A 267 4.52 -3.89 -8.08
N TYR A 268 3.89 -3.37 -7.02
CA TYR A 268 4.34 -3.62 -5.64
C TYR A 268 4.14 -5.08 -5.20
N LEU A 269 3.32 -5.86 -5.91
CA LEU A 269 2.98 -7.25 -5.58
C LEU A 269 3.81 -8.29 -6.35
N VAL A 270 4.70 -7.84 -7.25
CA VAL A 270 5.48 -8.71 -8.16
C VAL A 270 6.94 -8.78 -7.68
N PRO A 271 7.42 -9.90 -7.11
CA PRO A 271 8.64 -9.92 -6.29
C PRO A 271 9.94 -9.40 -6.91
N VAL A 272 10.11 -9.47 -8.24
CA VAL A 272 11.28 -8.89 -8.92
C VAL A 272 11.01 -7.47 -9.42
N ALA A 273 9.81 -7.22 -9.95
CA ALA A 273 9.45 -5.92 -10.52
C ALA A 273 9.23 -4.85 -9.45
N MET A 274 8.86 -5.23 -8.22
CA MET A 274 8.66 -4.32 -7.09
C MET A 274 9.92 -3.49 -6.75
N PHE A 275 11.13 -3.96 -7.10
CA PHE A 275 12.38 -3.24 -6.90
C PHE A 275 12.61 -2.07 -7.86
N PHE A 276 11.91 -2.01 -9.00
CA PHE A 276 12.22 -1.09 -10.10
C PHE A 276 10.99 -0.38 -10.70
N MET A 277 9.86 -1.07 -10.82
CA MET A 277 8.67 -0.56 -11.53
C MET A 277 7.89 0.49 -10.73
N PRO A 278 7.77 0.42 -9.38
CA PRO A 278 7.18 1.50 -8.58
C PRO A 278 7.91 2.85 -8.75
N TYR A 279 9.24 2.84 -8.73
CA TYR A 279 10.05 4.03 -9.01
C TYR A 279 9.78 4.61 -10.40
N GLN A 280 9.68 3.76 -11.42
CA GLN A 280 9.42 4.20 -12.79
C GLN A 280 8.00 4.78 -12.96
N SER A 281 6.99 4.18 -12.35
CA SER A 281 5.62 4.72 -12.31
C SER A 281 5.56 6.08 -11.59
N MET A 282 6.24 6.21 -10.45
CA MET A 282 6.33 7.48 -9.72
C MET A 282 7.10 8.56 -10.49
N ARG A 283 8.11 8.17 -11.28
CA ARG A 283 8.84 9.08 -12.17
C ARG A 283 7.98 9.60 -13.32
N GLU A 284 7.12 8.76 -13.91
CA GLU A 284 6.15 9.18 -14.92
C GLU A 284 5.10 10.14 -14.32
N ILE A 285 4.52 9.78 -13.17
CA ILE A 285 3.60 10.65 -12.42
C ILE A 285 4.24 12.01 -12.12
N TRP A 286 5.50 12.05 -11.68
CA TRP A 286 6.26 13.29 -11.45
C TRP A 286 6.43 14.13 -12.71
N GLN A 287 6.89 13.53 -13.81
CA GLN A 287 7.14 14.24 -15.08
C GLN A 287 5.85 14.85 -15.64
N VAL A 288 4.76 14.10 -15.59
CA VAL A 288 3.47 14.51 -16.16
C VAL A 288 2.71 15.46 -15.23
N SER A 289 2.81 15.34 -13.90
CA SER A 289 2.21 16.32 -12.96
C SER A 289 2.85 17.70 -13.07
N HIS A 290 4.15 17.77 -13.43
CA HIS A 290 4.83 19.03 -13.70
C HIS A 290 4.63 19.55 -15.14
N SER A 291 3.87 18.85 -16.00
CA SER A 291 3.70 19.14 -17.43
C SER A 291 5.04 19.21 -18.18
N GLY A 292 5.97 18.31 -17.88
CA GLY A 292 7.33 18.28 -18.45
C GLY A 292 8.28 19.38 -17.96
N ARG A 293 7.80 20.35 -17.16
CA ARG A 293 8.59 21.53 -16.70
C ARG A 293 9.71 21.20 -15.71
N SER A 294 9.76 19.97 -15.19
CA SER A 294 10.67 19.57 -14.10
C SER A 294 11.48 18.34 -14.49
N SER A 295 12.75 18.55 -14.87
CA SER A 295 13.72 17.47 -15.11
C SER A 295 14.28 16.88 -13.80
N SER A 296 14.39 17.69 -12.75
CA SER A 296 14.94 17.27 -11.45
C SER A 296 13.93 16.44 -10.67
N HIS A 297 14.20 15.14 -10.58
CA HIS A 297 13.39 14.14 -9.88
C HIS A 297 14.16 13.41 -8.76
N GLY A 298 15.28 13.98 -8.29
CA GLY A 298 16.16 13.36 -7.28
C GLY A 298 15.48 13.02 -5.95
N VAL A 299 14.38 13.70 -5.60
CA VAL A 299 13.55 13.34 -4.42
C VAL A 299 12.93 11.94 -4.54
N LEU A 300 12.63 11.48 -5.77
CA LEU A 300 12.16 10.11 -6.02
C LEU A 300 13.28 9.10 -5.77
N GLY A 301 14.51 9.43 -6.17
CA GLY A 301 15.68 8.58 -5.97
C GLY A 301 16.00 8.39 -4.50
N TRP A 302 15.98 9.48 -3.73
CA TRP A 302 16.11 9.43 -2.27
C TRP A 302 14.97 8.67 -1.59
N TRP A 303 13.71 8.93 -1.97
CA TRP A 303 12.55 8.20 -1.44
C TRP A 303 12.70 6.69 -1.68
N TRP A 304 13.04 6.30 -2.91
CA TRP A 304 13.16 4.89 -3.29
C TRP A 304 14.36 4.20 -2.66
N GLY A 305 15.52 4.86 -2.61
CA GLY A 305 16.71 4.34 -1.94
C GLY A 305 16.50 4.15 -0.44
N LEU A 306 15.85 5.11 0.24
CA LEU A 306 15.50 5.00 1.66
C LEU A 306 14.43 3.91 1.91
N TRP A 307 13.44 3.78 1.03
CA TRP A 307 12.43 2.72 1.11
C TRP A 307 13.06 1.32 0.97
N LEU A 308 13.95 1.14 -0.02
CA LEU A 308 14.70 -0.12 -0.19
C LEU A 308 15.59 -0.42 1.02
N ALA A 309 16.30 0.59 1.54
CA ALA A 309 17.20 0.41 2.67
C ALA A 309 16.45 0.10 3.98
N MET A 310 15.36 0.81 4.30
CA MET A 310 14.57 0.51 5.51
C MET A 310 13.91 -0.87 5.44
N VAL A 311 13.42 -1.28 4.25
CA VAL A 311 12.84 -2.62 4.04
C VAL A 311 13.92 -3.70 4.19
N LEU A 312 15.13 -3.48 3.66
CA LEU A 312 16.25 -4.41 3.82
C LEU A 312 16.70 -4.54 5.28
N LEU A 313 16.89 -3.42 5.98
CA LEU A 313 17.36 -3.43 7.37
C LEU A 313 16.32 -4.03 8.33
N GLY A 314 15.06 -3.63 8.24
CA GLY A 314 13.98 -4.22 9.05
C GLY A 314 13.84 -5.72 8.77
N SER A 315 13.85 -6.12 7.49
CA SER A 315 13.81 -7.53 7.11
C SER A 315 15.06 -8.33 7.51
N LEU A 316 16.17 -7.67 7.85
CA LEU A 316 17.35 -8.30 8.44
C LEU A 316 17.18 -8.43 9.96
N ALA A 317 16.70 -7.38 10.64
CA ALA A 317 16.40 -7.39 12.08
C ALA A 317 15.36 -8.47 12.45
N THR A 318 14.23 -8.56 11.74
CA THR A 318 13.22 -9.60 12.00
C THR A 318 13.78 -11.02 11.87
N ARG A 319 14.80 -11.23 11.01
CA ARG A 319 15.44 -12.54 10.81
C ARG A 319 16.56 -12.81 11.83
N SER A 320 17.33 -11.79 12.22
CA SER A 320 18.41 -11.95 13.20
C SER A 320 17.89 -12.10 14.63
N LEU A 321 16.65 -11.71 14.92
CA LEU A 321 15.98 -11.96 16.21
C LEU A 321 16.05 -13.44 16.64
N ALA A 322 15.93 -14.37 15.69
CA ALA A 322 16.02 -15.81 15.97
C ALA A 322 17.44 -16.30 16.35
N LEU A 323 18.45 -15.45 16.17
CA LEU A 323 19.86 -15.70 16.54
C LEU A 323 20.22 -15.12 17.91
N VAL A 324 19.31 -14.36 18.55
CA VAL A 324 19.54 -13.76 19.87
C VAL A 324 19.48 -14.84 20.96
N THR A 325 20.61 -15.04 21.62
CA THR A 325 20.78 -16.02 22.71
C THR A 325 21.20 -15.39 24.04
N ASP A 326 21.76 -14.17 24.01
CA ASP A 326 22.28 -13.45 25.17
C ASP A 326 21.99 -11.94 25.09
N VAL A 327 22.41 -11.19 26.12
CA VAL A 327 22.20 -9.73 26.20
C VAL A 327 23.00 -8.97 25.14
N ALA A 328 24.21 -9.44 24.78
CA ALA A 328 25.03 -8.80 23.76
C ALA A 328 24.40 -8.94 22.36
N GLY A 329 23.86 -10.12 22.02
CA GLY A 329 23.07 -10.36 20.82
C GLY A 329 21.79 -9.52 20.79
N LEU A 330 21.11 -9.35 21.92
CA LEU A 330 19.95 -8.46 22.02
C LEU A 330 20.33 -6.99 21.76
N GLN A 331 21.43 -6.49 22.35
CA GLN A 331 21.91 -5.13 22.10
C GLN A 331 22.32 -4.92 20.63
N ALA A 332 22.98 -5.90 20.01
CA ALA A 332 23.31 -5.86 18.58
C ALA A 332 22.07 -5.88 17.69
N TRP A 333 21.05 -6.66 18.05
CA TRP A 333 19.75 -6.67 17.38
C TRP A 333 19.04 -5.32 17.49
N MET A 334 18.93 -4.76 18.70
CA MET A 334 18.32 -3.45 18.96
C MET A 334 19.04 -2.33 18.18
N ALA A 335 20.37 -2.35 18.09
CA ALA A 335 21.13 -1.35 17.35
C ALA A 335 20.83 -1.39 15.84
N LEU A 336 20.63 -2.58 15.27
CA LEU A 336 20.21 -2.76 13.88
C LEU A 336 18.77 -2.25 13.65
N ASP A 337 17.84 -2.57 14.56
CA ASP A 337 16.43 -2.18 14.44
C ASP A 337 16.24 -0.67 14.63
N THR A 338 16.89 -0.08 15.65
CA THR A 338 16.97 1.39 15.85
C THR A 338 17.50 2.12 14.61
N THR A 339 18.45 1.49 13.90
CA THR A 339 18.99 2.04 12.64
C THR A 339 17.96 1.95 11.51
N ALA A 340 17.18 0.87 11.43
CA ALA A 340 16.06 0.76 10.49
C ALA A 340 15.01 1.86 10.76
N ASP A 341 14.67 2.12 12.02
CA ASP A 341 13.73 3.15 12.43
C ASP A 341 14.22 4.58 12.17
N ALA A 342 15.50 4.86 12.36
CA ALA A 342 16.10 6.12 11.93
C ALA A 342 15.96 6.32 10.39
N LEU A 343 16.07 5.25 9.60
CA LEU A 343 15.77 5.28 8.17
C LEU A 343 14.26 5.46 7.89
N LYS A 344 13.35 4.86 8.68
CA LYS A 344 11.89 5.09 8.56
C LYS A 344 11.54 6.59 8.73
N VAL A 345 12.18 7.30 9.67
CA VAL A 345 12.02 8.77 9.84
C VAL A 345 12.45 9.52 8.58
N ALA A 346 13.65 9.25 8.07
CA ALA A 346 14.18 9.90 6.87
C ALA A 346 13.29 9.62 5.63
N ALA A 347 12.87 8.36 5.44
CA ALA A 347 11.96 7.96 4.37
C ALA A 347 10.62 8.70 4.45
N GLY A 348 10.06 8.87 5.65
CA GLY A 348 8.82 9.64 5.88
C GLY A 348 8.94 11.10 5.48
N ILE A 349 10.04 11.78 5.84
CA ILE A 349 10.31 13.18 5.48
C ILE A 349 10.47 13.36 3.96
N VAL A 350 11.20 12.46 3.30
CA VAL A 350 11.39 12.52 1.84
C VAL A 350 10.10 12.17 1.10
N ALA A 351 9.32 11.20 1.59
CA ALA A 351 8.00 10.87 1.06
C ALA A 351 7.01 12.04 1.19
N PHE A 352 6.96 12.70 2.35
CA PHE A 352 6.16 13.91 2.59
C PHE A 352 6.55 15.01 1.59
N THR A 353 7.85 15.22 1.39
CA THR A 353 8.39 16.23 0.45
C THR A 353 8.02 15.91 -0.99
N MET A 354 8.13 14.65 -1.40
CA MET A 354 7.74 14.15 -2.72
C MET A 354 6.24 14.35 -2.99
N VAL A 355 5.37 13.88 -2.09
CA VAL A 355 3.91 14.02 -2.20
C VAL A 355 3.50 15.49 -2.22
N SER A 356 4.14 16.33 -1.40
CA SER A 356 3.89 17.78 -1.39
C SER A 356 4.24 18.46 -2.72
N ARG A 357 5.39 18.09 -3.33
CA ARG A 357 5.83 18.67 -4.60
C ARG A 357 4.99 18.18 -5.79
N ILE A 358 4.62 16.90 -5.82
CA ILE A 358 3.68 16.37 -6.84
C ILE A 358 2.31 17.04 -6.70
N GLY A 359 1.77 17.19 -5.49
CA GLY A 359 0.51 17.87 -5.23
C GLY A 359 0.50 19.34 -5.64
N ALA A 360 1.55 20.09 -5.29
CA ALA A 360 1.70 21.49 -5.70
C ALA A 360 1.79 21.62 -7.23
N ALA A 361 2.56 20.74 -7.90
CA ALA A 361 2.61 20.68 -9.35
C ALA A 361 1.23 20.34 -9.96
N TYR A 362 0.44 19.50 -9.30
CA TYR A 362 -0.92 19.14 -9.72
C TYR A 362 -1.84 20.37 -9.78
N THR A 363 -1.96 21.10 -8.66
CA THR A 363 -2.72 22.35 -8.58
C THR A 363 -2.25 23.37 -9.63
N LEU A 364 -0.93 23.54 -9.79
CA LEU A 364 -0.32 24.49 -10.73
C LEU A 364 -0.38 24.08 -12.22
N SER A 365 -0.69 22.82 -12.53
CA SER A 365 -0.83 22.32 -13.90
C SER A 365 -2.29 22.19 -14.33
N PHE A 366 -3.20 21.89 -13.40
CA PHE A 366 -4.58 21.50 -13.71
C PHE A 366 -5.67 22.31 -12.99
N GLY A 367 -5.30 23.34 -12.22
CA GLY A 367 -6.26 24.27 -11.60
C GLY A 367 -7.02 23.72 -10.40
N GLU A 368 -6.60 22.59 -9.84
CA GLU A 368 -7.25 21.94 -8.70
C GLU A 368 -6.99 22.73 -7.40
N THR A 369 -7.94 23.56 -6.98
CA THR A 369 -7.88 24.35 -5.73
C THR A 369 -7.82 23.43 -4.50
N ALA A 370 -6.92 23.74 -3.56
CA ALA A 370 -6.44 22.80 -2.53
C ALA A 370 -7.39 22.58 -1.34
#